data_AF-A0A140NQX5-F1
#
_entry.id   AF-A0A140NQX5-F1
#
_cell.length_a   1.000
_cell.length_b   1.000
_cell.length_c   1.000
_cell.angle_alpha   90.00
_cell.angle_beta   90.00
_cell.angle_gamma   90.00
#
_symmetry.space_group_name_H-M   'P 1'
#
loop_
_entity.id
_entity.type
_entity.pdbx_description
1 polymer ?
#
loop_
_entity_poly.entity_id
_entity_poly.type
_entity_poly.pdbx_seq_one_letter_code
_entity_poly.pdbx_strand_id
1 'polypeptide(L)'
;MFENITFHQVKRHENRKLAEIAQFLKENDLDIDSSIDVFITITRNDKLIACGGLAKNVIKCVAISDHVRGEGLALKLATELVNLAYENNTTHLFIYTKTQNESLFQQCGFHTLATVPNIMVLMENSCCYLKRYIKT
;
A
#
# COMPACT_ATOMS: atom_id res chain seq x y z
N MET A 1 -0.18 -19.82 -21.78
CA MET A 1 -0.79 -18.48 -21.92
C MET A 1 -0.25 -17.66 -20.77
N PHE A 2 0.59 -16.67 -21.03
CA PHE A 2 1.19 -15.88 -19.94
C PHE A 2 0.08 -15.03 -19.32
N GLU A 3 -0.10 -15.11 -18.00
CA GLU A 3 -1.03 -14.23 -17.30
C GLU A 3 -0.54 -12.78 -17.45
N ASN A 4 -1.38 -11.92 -18.03
CA ASN A 4 -1.01 -10.53 -18.25
C ASN A 4 -1.29 -9.74 -16.96
N ILE A 5 -0.23 -9.43 -16.20
CA ILE A 5 -0.29 -8.58 -15.01
C ILE A 5 0.05 -7.16 -15.43
N THR A 6 -0.87 -6.22 -15.19
CA THR A 6 -0.66 -4.80 -15.54
C THR A 6 -0.77 -3.92 -14.30
N PHE A 7 0.08 -2.90 -14.24
CA PHE A 7 0.09 -1.88 -13.19
C PHE A 7 -0.53 -0.59 -13.73
N HIS A 8 -1.39 0.03 -12.94
CA HIS A 8 -1.98 1.32 -13.28
C HIS A 8 -1.89 2.26 -12.10
N GLN A 9 -1.57 3.53 -12.37
CA GLN A 9 -1.80 4.62 -11.45
C GLN A 9 -3.23 5.14 -11.66
N VAL A 10 -3.97 5.30 -10.57
CA VAL A 10 -5.36 5.79 -10.58
C VAL A 10 -5.45 7.04 -9.72
N LYS A 11 -5.82 8.16 -10.34
CA LYS A 11 -5.97 9.47 -9.68
C LYS A 11 -7.40 9.66 -9.17
N ARG A 12 -7.57 10.57 -8.21
CA ARG A 12 -8.88 10.82 -7.58
C ARG A 12 -10.03 11.20 -8.52
N HIS A 13 -9.74 11.80 -9.68
CA HIS A 13 -10.79 12.21 -10.61
C HIS A 13 -11.31 11.05 -11.48
N GLU A 14 -10.69 9.87 -11.43
CA GLU A 14 -11.09 8.67 -12.18
C GLU A 14 -12.20 7.91 -11.45
N ASN A 15 -13.39 8.52 -11.33
CA ASN A 15 -14.51 8.04 -10.50
C ASN A 15 -14.88 6.56 -10.72
N ARG A 16 -14.85 6.06 -11.97
CA ARG A 16 -15.17 4.66 -12.28
C ARG A 16 -14.17 3.68 -11.66
N LYS A 17 -12.87 3.97 -11.78
CA LYS A 17 -11.82 3.12 -11.21
C LYS A 17 -11.80 3.21 -9.68
N LEU A 18 -12.09 4.38 -9.11
CA LEU A 18 -12.24 4.51 -7.67
C LEU A 18 -13.38 3.66 -7.11
N ALA A 19 -14.50 3.54 -7.82
CA ALA A 19 -15.59 2.67 -7.40
C ALA A 19 -15.17 1.18 -7.38
N GLU A 20 -14.41 0.74 -8.39
CA GLU A 20 -13.83 -0.61 -8.43
C GLU A 20 -12.85 -0.85 -7.27
N ILE A 21 -11.96 0.11 -7.00
CA ILE A 21 -11.03 0.05 -5.85
C ILE A 21 -11.79 0.00 -4.53
N ALA A 22 -12.82 0.83 -4.35
CA ALA A 22 -13.62 0.86 -3.13
C ALA A 22 -14.31 -0.49 -2.88
N GLN A 23 -14.86 -1.10 -3.93
CA GLN A 23 -15.46 -2.43 -3.85
C GLN A 23 -14.41 -3.50 -3.48
N PHE A 24 -13.25 -3.48 -4.13
CA PHE A 24 -12.16 -4.40 -3.83
C PHE A 24 -11.64 -4.25 -2.39
N LEU A 25 -11.50 -3.02 -1.90
CA LEU A 25 -11.11 -2.76 -0.52
C LEU A 25 -12.13 -3.32 0.47
N LYS A 26 -13.44 -3.12 0.21
CA LYS A 26 -14.51 -3.68 1.04
C LYS A 26 -14.44 -5.20 1.14
N GLU A 27 -14.16 -5.89 0.03
CA GLU A 27 -13.96 -7.34 -0.02
C GLU A 27 -12.74 -7.81 0.79
N ASN A 28 -11.79 -6.92 1.07
CA ASN A 28 -10.59 -7.17 1.87
C ASN A 28 -10.68 -6.57 3.28
N ASP A 29 -11.89 -6.26 3.75
CA ASP A 29 -12.20 -5.59 5.02
C ASP A 29 -11.39 -4.30 5.22
N LEU A 30 -11.38 -3.46 4.20
CA LEU A 30 -10.82 -2.11 4.23
C LEU A 30 -11.82 -1.11 3.66
N ASP A 31 -11.76 0.11 4.16
CA ASP A 31 -12.46 1.25 3.59
C ASP A 31 -11.52 2.08 2.73
N ILE A 32 -12.07 2.74 1.71
CA ILE A 32 -11.34 3.73 0.94
C ILE A 32 -11.08 4.97 1.80
N ASP A 33 -9.83 5.44 1.83
CA ASP A 33 -9.44 6.66 2.54
C ASP A 33 -9.43 7.84 1.56
N SER A 34 -10.27 8.85 1.83
CA SER A 34 -10.38 10.06 1.01
C SER A 34 -9.12 10.93 1.00
N SER A 35 -8.14 10.68 1.86
CA SER A 35 -6.85 11.35 1.88
C SER A 35 -5.81 10.78 0.90
N ILE A 36 -6.12 9.68 0.19
CA ILE A 36 -5.22 9.07 -0.80
C ILE A 36 -5.20 9.88 -2.09
N ASP A 37 -4.03 10.38 -2.50
CA ASP A 37 -3.88 11.25 -3.67
C ASP A 37 -3.86 10.42 -4.97
N VAL A 38 -3.24 9.25 -4.90
CA VAL A 38 -3.07 8.32 -6.03
C VAL A 38 -3.05 6.88 -5.52
N PHE A 39 -3.70 6.00 -6.28
CA PHE A 39 -3.62 4.55 -6.09
C PHE A 39 -2.71 3.91 -7.11
N ILE A 40 -2.01 2.86 -6.71
CA ILE A 40 -1.48 1.84 -7.60
C ILE A 40 -2.42 0.66 -7.56
N THR A 41 -2.87 0.21 -8.73
CA THR A 41 -3.69 -0.99 -8.90
C THR A 41 -2.97 -2.00 -9.76
N ILE A 42 -3.12 -3.27 -9.44
CA ILE A 42 -2.62 -4.40 -10.21
C ILE A 42 -3.81 -5.20 -10.73
N THR A 43 -3.91 -5.35 -12.04
CA THR A 43 -4.94 -6.14 -12.71
C THR A 43 -4.35 -7.40 -13.33
N ARG A 44 -5.14 -8.48 -13.36
CA ARG A 44 -4.84 -9.71 -14.09
C ARG A 44 -6.07 -10.08 -14.91
N ASN A 45 -5.92 -10.18 -16.23
CA ASN A 45 -7.04 -10.41 -17.16
C ASN A 45 -8.21 -9.44 -16.88
N ASP A 46 -7.89 -8.14 -16.78
CA ASP A 46 -8.82 -7.03 -16.48
C ASP A 46 -9.53 -7.10 -15.12
N LYS A 47 -9.18 -8.03 -14.24
CA LYS A 47 -9.68 -8.10 -12.86
C LYS A 47 -8.68 -7.46 -11.90
N LEU A 48 -9.14 -6.53 -11.06
CA LEU A 48 -8.35 -5.99 -9.95
C LEU A 48 -8.00 -7.10 -8.95
N ILE A 49 -6.70 -7.30 -8.73
CA ILE A 49 -6.17 -8.33 -7.83
C ILE A 49 -5.33 -7.77 -6.68
N ALA A 50 -4.87 -6.53 -6.77
CA ALA A 50 -4.21 -5.84 -5.67
C ALA A 50 -4.30 -4.32 -5.84
N CYS A 51 -4.27 -3.58 -4.74
CA CYS A 51 -4.13 -2.13 -4.77
C CYS A 51 -3.45 -1.59 -3.51
N GLY A 52 -2.91 -0.38 -3.61
CA GLY A 52 -2.43 0.41 -2.48
C GLY A 52 -2.48 1.90 -2.81
N GLY A 53 -2.64 2.72 -1.79
CA GLY A 53 -2.77 4.17 -1.93
C GLY A 53 -1.60 4.92 -1.31
N LEU A 54 -1.24 6.05 -1.92
CA LEU A 54 -0.30 7.02 -1.37
C LEU A 54 -1.06 8.32 -1.02
N ALA A 55 -1.00 8.70 0.24
CA ALA A 55 -1.54 9.94 0.78
C ALA A 55 -0.37 10.80 1.29
N LYS A 56 0.08 11.78 0.50
CA LYS A 56 1.35 12.48 0.72
C LYS A 56 2.51 11.49 0.91
N ASN A 57 2.98 11.32 2.15
CA ASN A 57 4.07 10.44 2.53
C ASN A 57 3.62 9.19 3.30
N VAL A 58 2.31 8.90 3.29
CA VAL A 58 1.74 7.76 4.00
C VAL A 58 1.17 6.76 2.99
N ILE A 59 1.70 5.54 3.01
CA ILE A 59 1.13 4.40 2.28
C ILE A 59 -0.05 3.86 3.10
N LYS A 60 -1.19 3.64 2.42
CA LYS A 60 -2.47 3.24 3.01
C LYS A 60 -3.23 2.29 2.09
N CYS A 61 -4.35 1.74 2.59
CA CYS A 61 -5.30 0.92 1.82
C CYS A 61 -4.63 -0.17 0.97
N VAL A 62 -3.64 -0.86 1.53
CA VAL A 62 -2.95 -1.96 0.86
C VAL A 62 -3.77 -3.23 0.97
N ALA A 63 -4.25 -3.74 -0.16
CA ALA A 63 -5.04 -4.96 -0.26
C ALA A 63 -4.56 -5.84 -1.41
N ILE A 64 -4.66 -7.17 -1.22
CA ILE A 64 -4.26 -8.19 -2.19
C ILE A 64 -5.28 -9.31 -2.13
N SER A 65 -5.80 -9.72 -3.28
CA SER A 65 -6.78 -10.79 -3.37
C SER A 65 -6.20 -12.10 -2.84
N ASP A 66 -7.01 -12.83 -2.07
CA ASP A 66 -6.66 -14.14 -1.54
C ASP A 66 -6.35 -15.18 -2.62
N HIS A 67 -6.90 -14.98 -3.83
CA HIS A 67 -6.69 -15.86 -4.97
C HIS A 67 -5.29 -15.76 -5.60
N VAL A 68 -4.49 -14.75 -5.23
CA VAL A 68 -3.16 -14.50 -5.83
C VAL A 68 -2.06 -14.36 -4.77
N ARG A 69 -2.31 -14.83 -3.53
CA ARG A 69 -1.30 -14.82 -2.46
C ARG A 69 -0.16 -15.78 -2.79
N GLY A 70 1.09 -15.33 -2.57
CA GLY A 70 2.29 -16.17 -2.71
C GLY A 70 3.12 -15.95 -3.98
N GLU A 71 2.68 -15.11 -4.92
CA GLU A 71 3.40 -14.86 -6.19
C GLU A 71 4.40 -13.69 -6.13
N GLY A 72 4.77 -13.24 -4.93
CA GLY A 72 5.58 -12.02 -4.74
C GLY A 72 4.86 -10.73 -5.15
N LEU A 73 3.56 -10.80 -5.47
CA LEU A 73 2.76 -9.64 -5.89
C LEU A 73 2.72 -8.55 -4.82
N ALA A 74 2.66 -8.96 -3.56
CA ALA A 74 2.69 -8.08 -2.40
C ALA A 74 3.96 -7.22 -2.36
N LEU A 75 5.11 -7.84 -2.61
CA LEU A 75 6.40 -7.18 -2.63
C LEU A 75 6.49 -6.22 -3.82
N LYS A 76 6.04 -6.66 -5.01
CA LYS A 76 5.99 -5.79 -6.20
C LYS A 76 5.11 -4.56 -5.96
N LEU A 77 3.90 -4.74 -5.40
CA LEU A 77 3.02 -3.63 -5.07
C LEU A 77 3.69 -2.65 -4.08
N ALA A 78 4.31 -3.17 -3.02
CA ALA A 78 5.01 -2.35 -2.04
C ALA A 78 6.17 -1.56 -2.68
N THR A 79 6.97 -2.19 -3.53
CA THR A 79 8.05 -1.55 -4.30
C THR A 79 7.51 -0.43 -5.19
N GLU A 80 6.42 -0.68 -5.93
CA GLU A 80 5.82 0.33 -6.80
C GLU A 80 5.28 1.54 -6.01
N LEU A 81 4.69 1.32 -4.83
CA LEU A 81 4.21 2.41 -3.97
C LEU A 81 5.37 3.26 -3.45
N VAL A 82 6.48 2.63 -3.11
CA VAL A 82 7.72 3.30 -2.69
C VAL A 82 8.31 4.09 -3.87
N ASN A 83 8.36 3.51 -5.06
CA ASN A 83 8.82 4.20 -6.27
C ASN A 83 7.97 5.43 -6.59
N LEU A 84 6.64 5.30 -6.51
CA LEU A 84 5.72 6.43 -6.72
C LEU A 84 5.96 7.57 -5.73
N ALA A 85 6.24 7.24 -4.47
CA ALA A 85 6.62 8.24 -3.48
C ALA A 85 7.94 8.95 -3.83
N TYR A 86 8.96 8.20 -4.28
CA TYR A 86 10.23 8.76 -4.73
C TYR A 86 10.08 9.67 -5.94
N GLU A 87 9.25 9.28 -6.93
CA GLU A 87 8.90 10.12 -8.08
C GLU A 87 8.26 11.45 -7.64
N ASN A 88 7.51 11.44 -6.54
CA ASN A 88 6.93 12.61 -5.91
C ASN A 88 7.89 13.34 -4.94
N ASN A 89 9.20 13.10 -5.04
CA ASN A 89 10.25 13.66 -4.17
C ASN A 89 10.04 13.40 -2.67
N THR A 90 9.31 12.32 -2.33
CA THR A 90 8.98 11.96 -0.97
C THR A 90 9.79 10.74 -0.56
N THR A 91 10.85 10.97 0.20
CA THR A 91 11.80 9.92 0.61
C THR A 91 11.52 9.34 1.99
N HIS A 92 10.79 10.09 2.82
CA HIS A 92 10.45 9.69 4.20
C HIS A 92 9.00 9.24 4.26
N LEU A 93 8.80 7.94 4.43
CA LEU A 93 7.51 7.28 4.29
C LEU A 93 7.07 6.63 5.59
N PHE A 94 5.77 6.75 5.83
CA PHE A 94 5.06 5.96 6.81
C PHE A 94 4.14 4.97 6.10
N ILE A 95 3.82 3.88 6.78
CA ILE A 95 2.76 2.98 6.34
C ILE A 95 1.85 2.63 7.51
N TYR A 96 0.56 2.70 7.21
CA TYR A 96 -0.52 2.21 8.05
C TYR A 96 -1.10 0.95 7.39
N THR A 97 -1.04 -0.19 8.06
CA THR A 97 -1.53 -1.45 7.49
C THR A 97 -1.99 -2.46 8.55
N LYS A 98 -2.68 -3.51 8.13
CA LYS A 98 -3.05 -4.64 9.01
C LYS A 98 -1.80 -5.32 9.54
N THR A 99 -1.83 -5.80 10.78
CA THR A 99 -0.68 -6.49 11.42
C THR A 99 -0.16 -7.67 10.59
N GLN A 100 -1.03 -8.37 9.86
CA GLN A 100 -0.67 -9.46 8.95
C GLN A 100 0.29 -9.06 7.81
N ASN A 101 0.36 -7.76 7.47
CA ASN A 101 1.22 -7.24 6.42
C ASN A 101 2.58 -6.74 6.96
N GLU A 102 2.83 -6.79 8.27
CA GLU A 102 4.05 -6.25 8.88
C GLU A 102 5.33 -6.88 8.30
N SER A 103 5.40 -8.21 8.23
CA SER A 103 6.57 -8.94 7.70
C SER A 103 6.87 -8.60 6.24
N LEU A 104 5.84 -8.32 5.44
CA LEU A 104 6.00 -7.88 4.05
C LEU A 104 6.74 -6.54 4.01
N PHE A 105 6.26 -5.55 4.77
CA PHE A 105 6.84 -4.21 4.74
C PHE A 105 8.20 -4.15 5.44
N GLN A 106 8.49 -5.03 6.39
CA GLN A 106 9.84 -5.21 6.93
C GLN A 106 10.84 -5.60 5.83
N GLN A 107 10.45 -6.47 4.89
CA GLN A 107 11.29 -6.84 3.74
C GLN A 107 11.49 -5.66 2.77
N CYS A 108 10.61 -4.66 2.79
CA CYS A 108 10.73 -3.42 2.05
C CYS A 108 11.50 -2.31 2.80
N GLY A 109 12.17 -2.64 3.92
CA GLY A 109 12.95 -1.67 4.70
C GLY A 109 12.13 -0.78 5.63
N PHE A 110 10.88 -1.14 5.92
CA PHE A 110 10.09 -0.45 6.95
C PHE A 110 10.33 -1.04 8.34
N HIS A 111 10.28 -0.18 9.34
CA HIS A 111 10.48 -0.50 10.74
C HIS A 111 9.24 -0.12 11.55
N THR A 112 8.80 -1.05 12.40
CA THR A 112 7.63 -0.85 13.25
C THR A 112 7.86 0.26 14.27
N LEU A 113 6.94 1.22 14.28
CA LEU A 113 6.91 2.33 15.23
C LEU A 113 5.93 2.08 16.36
N ALA A 114 4.72 1.63 16.01
CA ALA A 114 3.65 1.36 16.94
C ALA A 114 2.76 0.24 16.41
N THR A 115 2.22 -0.56 17.33
CA THR A 115 1.33 -1.67 17.00
C THR A 115 0.10 -1.59 17.88
N VAL A 116 -1.06 -1.75 17.26
CA VAL A 116 -2.31 -2.05 17.97
C VAL A 116 -2.58 -3.54 17.75
N PRO A 117 -2.45 -4.38 18.79
CA PRO A 117 -2.54 -5.83 18.65
C PRO A 117 -3.79 -6.26 17.89
N ASN A 118 -3.62 -7.13 16.88
CA ASN A 118 -4.67 -7.67 16.01
C ASN A 118 -5.47 -6.64 15.17
N ILE A 119 -5.08 -5.36 15.18
CA ILE A 119 -5.79 -4.31 14.43
C ILE A 119 -4.88 -3.76 13.35
N MET A 120 -3.75 -3.16 13.73
CA MET A 120 -2.90 -2.44 12.78
C MET A 120 -1.46 -2.30 13.27
N VAL A 121 -0.58 -2.01 12.32
CA VAL A 121 0.80 -1.60 12.56
C VAL A 121 1.09 -0.29 11.83
N LEU A 122 1.80 0.61 12.50
CA LEU A 122 2.38 1.81 11.93
C LEU A 122 3.89 1.58 11.77
N MET A 123 4.42 1.79 10.57
CA MET A 123 5.83 1.59 10.27
C MET A 123 6.42 2.78 9.51
N GLU A 124 7.74 2.92 9.52
CA GLU A 124 8.50 4.01 8.90
C GLU A 124 9.67 3.43 8.08
N ASN A 125 9.97 3.99 6.90
CA ASN A 125 11.10 3.54 6.06
C ASN A 125 12.48 4.06 6.51
N SER A 126 12.60 4.40 7.81
CA SER A 126 13.84 4.82 8.46
C SER A 126 13.98 4.07 9.77
N CYS A 127 15.17 3.54 10.06
CA CYS A 127 15.41 2.78 11.28
C CYS A 127 15.30 3.61 12.57
N CYS A 128 15.43 4.94 12.48
CA CYS A 128 15.65 5.77 13.67
C CYS A 128 15.18 7.23 13.59
N TYR A 129 14.56 7.69 12.49
CA TYR A 129 14.25 9.10 12.31
C TYR A 129 13.26 9.62 13.36
N LEU A 130 12.06 9.03 13.48
CA LEU A 130 11.06 9.49 14.44
C LEU A 130 11.55 9.34 15.90
N LYS A 131 12.22 8.23 16.22
CA LYS A 131 12.81 7.99 17.55
C LYS A 131 13.86 9.03 17.94
N ARG A 132 14.59 9.60 16.96
CA ARG A 132 15.58 10.65 17.19
C ARG A 132 14.93 12.03 17.30
N TYR A 133 13.90 12.30 16.51
CA TYR A 133 13.17 13.58 16.53
C TYR A 133 12.49 13.84 17.88
N ILE A 134 11.82 12.84 18.46
CA ILE A 134 11.06 12.98 19.72
C ILE A 134 11.97 13.09 20.96
N LYS A 135 13.27 12.79 20.84
CA LYS A 135 14.25 12.96 21.94
C LYS A 135 14.85 14.36 22.05
N THR A 136 14.52 15.26 21.12
CA THR A 136 15.00 16.64 21.09
C THR A 136 13.94 17.55 21.68
#